data_AF-A0A9D7W581-F1
#
_entry.id   AF-A0A9D7W581-F1
#
_cell.length_a   1.000
_cell.length_b   1.000
_cell.length_c   1.000
_cell.angle_alpha   90.00
_cell.angle_beta   90.00
_cell.angle_gamma   90.00
#
_symmetry.space_group_name_H-M   'P 1'
#
loop_
_entity.id
_entity.type
_entity.pdbx_description
1 polymer ?
#
loop_
_entity_poly.entity_id
_entity_poly.type
_entity_poly.pdbx_seq_one_letter_code
_entity_poly.pdbx_strand_id
1 'polypeptide(L)' 'MRNLTQEALAEAIGYSQRHVSRIEKGEIPLKEECIQSISDALEVSPQKLIDLDYDSFLKK' A
#
# COMPACT_ATOMS: atom_id res chain seq x y z
N MET A 1 7.38 9.02 6.49
CA MET A 1 6.25 8.08 6.53
C MET A 1 5.68 8.15 7.94
N ARG A 2 4.37 8.38 8.08
CA ARG A 2 3.72 8.53 9.39
C ARG A 2 3.68 7.18 10.13
N ASN A 3 3.70 7.23 11.45
CA ASN A 3 3.51 6.05 12.30
C ASN A 3 2.01 5.84 12.59
N LEU A 4 1.27 5.35 11.60
CA LEU A 4 -0.11 4.92 11.78
C LEU A 4 -0.16 3.44 12.15
N THR A 5 -1.13 3.05 12.98
CA THR A 5 -1.49 1.63 13.09
C THR A 5 -2.24 1.19 11.83
N GLN A 6 -2.36 -0.12 11.61
CA GLN A 6 -3.14 -0.65 10.47
C GLN A 6 -4.61 -0.20 10.54
N GLU A 7 -5.18 -0.12 11.74
CA GLU A 7 -6.55 0.37 11.98
C GLU A 7 -6.68 1.84 11.57
N ALA A 8 -5.75 2.70 12.03
CA ALA A 8 -5.77 4.12 11.74
C ALA A 8 -5.56 4.41 10.24
N LEU A 9 -4.66 3.66 9.59
CA LEU A 9 -4.48 3.76 8.15
C LEU A 9 -5.77 3.33 7.43
N ALA A 10 -6.33 2.17 7.78
CA ALA A 10 -7.54 1.64 7.16
C ALA A 10 -8.73 2.61 7.26
N GLU A 11 -8.93 3.23 8.43
CA GLU A 11 -9.93 4.28 8.64
C GLU A 11 -9.69 5.47 7.71
N ALA A 12 -8.46 5.96 7.61
CA ALA A 12 -8.11 7.11 6.77
C ALA A 12 -8.36 6.86 5.27
N ILE A 13 -8.20 5.62 4.79
CA ILE A 13 -8.36 5.27 3.38
C ILE A 13 -9.71 4.61 3.05
N GLY A 14 -10.61 4.46 4.03
CA GLY A 14 -11.94 3.87 3.81
C GLY A 14 -11.93 2.35 3.57
N TYR A 15 -10.92 1.64 4.09
CA TYR A 15 -10.82 0.19 4.01
C TYR A 15 -10.96 -0.47 5.38
N SER A 16 -11.11 -1.80 5.41
CA SER A 16 -11.02 -2.54 6.67
C SER A 16 -9.56 -2.78 7.06
N GLN A 17 -9.28 -2.85 8.36
CA GLN A 17 -7.98 -3.24 8.90
C GLN A 17 -7.47 -4.55 8.27
N ARG A 18 -8.38 -5.53 8.10
CA ARG A 18 -8.07 -6.81 7.46
C ARG A 18 -7.60 -6.62 6.01
N HIS A 19 -8.17 -5.68 5.27
CA HIS A 19 -7.76 -5.39 3.89
C HIS A 19 -6.33 -4.85 3.86
N VAL A 20 -6.01 -3.88 4.73
CA VAL A 20 -4.65 -3.32 4.87
C VAL A 20 -3.65 -4.40 5.30
N SER A 21 -4.00 -5.27 6.24
CA SER A 21 -3.13 -6.38 6.65
C SER A 21 -2.79 -7.33 5.50
N ARG A 22 -3.74 -7.63 4.60
CA ARG A 22 -3.50 -8.49 3.43
C ARG A 22 -2.61 -7.83 2.39
N ILE A 23 -2.76 -6.51 2.22
CA ILE A 23 -1.87 -5.69 1.39
C ILE A 23 -0.42 -5.80 1.91
N GLU A 24 -0.19 -5.54 3.20
CA GLU A 24 1.16 -5.51 3.78
C GLU A 24 1.85 -6.89 3.75
N LYS A 25 1.07 -7.96 3.77
CA LYS A 25 1.56 -9.34 3.62
C LYS A 25 1.82 -9.75 2.16
N GLY A 26 1.47 -8.91 1.18
CA GLY A 26 1.56 -9.23 -0.24
C GLY A 26 0.53 -10.27 -0.71
N GLU A 27 -0.52 -10.55 0.08
CA GLU A 27 -1.56 -11.52 -0.28
C GLU A 27 -2.52 -11.00 -1.35
N ILE A 28 -2.62 -9.66 -1.48
CA ILE A 28 -3.40 -9.00 -2.51
C ILE A 28 -2.59 -7.85 -3.13
N PRO A 29 -2.76 -7.58 -4.43
CA PRO A 29 -2.05 -6.50 -5.10
C PRO A 29 -2.57 -5.13 -4.66
N LEU A 30 -1.66 -4.15 -4.60
CA LEU A 30 -1.99 -2.76 -4.39
C LEU A 30 -2.54 -2.15 -5.68
N LYS A 31 -3.81 -1.75 -5.69
CA LYS A 31 -4.42 -1.08 -6.85
C LYS A 31 -4.00 0.38 -6.92
N GLU A 32 -4.02 0.98 -8.10
CA GLU A 32 -3.69 2.40 -8.33
C GLU A 32 -4.49 3.37 -7.43
N GLU A 33 -5.81 3.18 -7.35
CA GLU A 33 -6.70 3.94 -6.46
C GLU A 33 -6.30 3.84 -4.96
N CYS A 34 -5.77 2.69 -4.56
CA CYS A 34 -5.32 2.42 -3.20
C CYS A 34 -3.92 3.01 -2.94
N ILE A 35 -3.02 2.96 -3.94
CA ILE A 35 -1.69 3.59 -3.88
C ILE A 35 -1.82 5.08 -3.57
N GLN A 36 -2.69 5.80 -4.29
CA GLN A 36 -2.86 7.23 -4.08
C GLN A 36 -3.40 7.52 -2.67
N SER A 37 -4.44 6.80 -2.25
CA SER A 37 -5.06 6.96 -0.92
C SER A 37 -4.07 6.71 0.23
N ILE A 38 -3.25 5.66 0.14
CA ILE A 38 -2.21 5.34 1.14
C ILE A 38 -1.10 6.40 1.13
N SER A 39 -0.70 6.86 -0.06
CA SER A 39 0.32 7.90 -0.22
C SER A 39 -0.07 9.19 0.47
N ASP A 40 -1.32 9.62 0.26
CA ASP A 40 -1.89 10.81 0.88
C ASP A 40 -1.99 10.65 2.40
N ALA A 41 -2.47 9.50 2.89
CA ALA A 41 -2.60 9.21 4.31
C ALA A 41 -1.25 9.13 5.05
N LEU A 42 -0.19 8.65 4.38
CA LEU A 42 1.15 8.50 4.96
C LEU A 42 2.09 9.69 4.69
N GLU A 43 1.62 10.68 3.93
CA GLU A 43 2.38 11.85 3.48
C GLU A 43 3.70 11.45 2.79
N VAL A 44 3.60 10.56 1.81
CA VAL A 44 4.73 10.10 0.99
C VAL A 44 4.37 10.13 -0.49
N SER A 45 5.37 10.16 -1.36
CA SER A 45 5.10 10.02 -2.79
C SER A 45 4.72 8.57 -3.14
N PRO A 46 3.84 8.33 -4.13
CA PRO A 46 3.49 6.97 -4.58
C PRO A 46 4.68 6.07 -4.91
N GLN A 47 5.78 6.65 -5.42
CA GLN A 47 7.00 5.89 -5.75
C GLN A 47 7.66 5.25 -4.50
N LYS A 48 7.37 5.73 -3.29
CA LYS A 48 7.83 5.09 -2.04
C LYS A 48 7.11 3.79 -1.73
N LEU A 49 5.92 3.55 -2.30
CA LEU A 49 5.10 2.36 -2.06
C LEU A 49 5.27 1.30 -3.17
N ILE A 50 5.82 1.70 -4.31
CA ILE A 50 6.01 0.82 -5.46
C ILE A 50 7.44 0.31 -5.40
N ASP A 51 7.60 -0.98 -5.15
CA ASP A 51 8.86 -1.68 -5.39
C ASP A 51 8.75 -2.39 -6.74
N LEU A 52 9.63 -2.02 -7.67
CA LEU A 52 9.68 -2.66 -8.98
C LEU A 52 10.59 -3.88 -8.86
N ASP A 53 9.99 -5.06 -8.71
CA ASP A 53 10.69 -6.33 -8.85
C ASP A 53 11.05 -6.55 -10.33
N TYR A 54 12.13 -5.90 -10.77
CA TYR A 54 12.68 -6.03 -12.11
C TYR A 54 13.04 -7.48 -12.45
N ASP A 55 13.42 -8.30 -11.46
CA ASP A 55 13.75 -9.70 -11.68
C ASP A 55 12.50 -10.51 -12.06
N SER A 56 11.34 -10.21 -11.47
CA SER A 56 10.06 -10.79 -11.91
C SER A 56 9.68 -10.37 -13.33
N PHE A 57 10.01 -9.13 -13.73
CA PHE A 57 9.64 -8.57 -15.02
C PHE A 57 10.54 -9.06 -16.17
N LEU A 58 11.80 -9.39 -15.86
CA LEU A 58 12.80 -9.85 -16.82
C LEU A 58 12.84 -11.38 -16.96
N LYS A 59 12.23 -12.12 -16.04
CA LYS A 59 12.02 -13.57 -16.18
C LYS A 59 10.91 -13.84 -17.20
N LYS A 60 11.30 -13.88 -18.48
CA LYS A 60 10.56 -14.59 -19.54
C LYS A 60 10.65 -16.11 -19.36
#